data_AF-A0A2E7TX61-F1
#
_entry.id   AF-A0A2E7TX61-F1
#
_cell.length_a   1.000
_cell.length_b   1.000
_cell.length_c   1.000
_cell.angle_alpha   90.00
_cell.angle_beta   90.00
_cell.angle_gamma   90.00
#
_symmetry.space_group_name_H-M   'P 1'
#
loop_
_entity.id
_entity.type
_entity.pdbx_description
1 polymer ?
#
loop_
_entity_poly.entity_id
_entity_poly.type
_entity_poly.pdbx_seq_one_letter_code
_entity_poly.pdbx_strand_id
1 'polypeptide(L)'
;MGMLVFGFYQERAKVQLNHYTHVLQENPGLAQMSAEFRQKWWDVNPQPKRVHYYVIESTWNGFHRYSMLELARIKWALSIVILLVFFALDALFLRTTGHFERWPWLIIMYAIAGTIMAGFLMLVPGKAGYSVAHEFLAFLQSPLPSLLIVLVPSLFERMQSNGLTD
;
A
#
# COMPACT_ATOMS: atom_id res chain seq x y z
N MET A 1 -0.71 -15.12 -9.24
CA MET A 1 -2.04 -14.90 -8.65
C MET A 1 -1.99 -14.36 -7.22
N GLY A 2 -1.17 -14.91 -6.31
CA GLY A 2 -1.11 -14.49 -4.90
C GLY A 2 -0.91 -12.98 -4.65
N MET A 3 0.04 -12.34 -5.34
CA MET A 3 0.28 -10.88 -5.24
C MET A 3 -0.92 -10.04 -5.67
N LEU A 4 -1.66 -10.45 -6.71
CA LEU A 4 -2.81 -9.69 -7.21
C LEU A 4 -4.01 -9.80 -6.25
N VAL A 5 -4.26 -11.01 -5.74
CA VAL A 5 -5.33 -11.25 -4.77
C VAL A 5 -5.04 -10.52 -3.47
N PHE A 6 -3.82 -10.65 -2.94
CA PHE A 6 -3.38 -9.88 -1.77
C PHE A 6 -3.49 -8.38 -2.04
N GLY A 7 -2.99 -7.95 -3.21
CA GLY A 7 -3.14 -6.62 -3.79
C GLY A 7 -4.51 -5.99 -3.57
N PHE A 8 -5.52 -6.70 -4.06
CA PHE A 8 -6.92 -6.28 -3.99
C PHE A 8 -7.42 -6.14 -2.54
N TYR A 9 -7.18 -7.14 -1.68
CA TYR A 9 -7.64 -7.10 -0.29
C TYR A 9 -6.92 -6.03 0.52
N GLN A 10 -5.62 -5.85 0.30
CA GLN A 10 -4.84 -4.79 0.92
C GLN A 10 -5.39 -3.41 0.53
N GLU A 11 -5.67 -3.20 -0.75
CA GLU A 11 -6.21 -1.93 -1.22
C GLU A 11 -7.57 -1.64 -0.59
N ARG A 12 -8.46 -2.63 -0.58
CA ARG A 12 -9.77 -2.51 0.09
C ARG A 12 -9.63 -2.14 1.56
N ALA A 13 -8.71 -2.78 2.29
CA ALA A 13 -8.46 -2.48 3.71
C ALA A 13 -7.95 -1.04 3.91
N LYS A 14 -6.97 -0.61 3.09
CA LYS A 14 -6.45 0.77 3.11
C LYS A 14 -7.56 1.79 2.83
N VAL A 15 -8.39 1.55 1.82
CA VAL A 15 -9.46 2.49 1.46
C VAL A 15 -10.53 2.56 2.55
N GLN A 16 -10.94 1.43 3.14
CA GLN A 16 -11.91 1.44 4.23
C GLN A 16 -11.39 2.20 5.46
N LEU A 17 -10.14 1.97 5.87
CA LEU A 17 -9.55 2.67 7.00
C LEU A 17 -9.41 4.17 6.73
N ASN A 18 -8.96 4.56 5.54
CA ASN A 18 -8.83 5.96 5.15
C ASN A 18 -10.19 6.65 5.09
N HIS A 19 -11.20 5.98 4.53
CA HIS A 19 -12.57 6.50 4.46
C HIS A 19 -13.16 6.71 5.85
N TYR A 20 -13.05 5.72 6.72
CA TYR A 20 -13.51 5.82 8.10
C TYR A 20 -12.84 6.98 8.84
N THR A 21 -11.52 7.09 8.72
CA THR A 21 -10.74 8.17 9.34
C THR A 21 -11.16 9.55 8.80
N HIS A 22 -11.42 9.67 7.50
CA HIS A 22 -11.87 10.91 6.87
C HIS A 22 -13.22 11.37 7.40
N VAL A 23 -14.21 10.46 7.47
CA VAL A 23 -15.54 10.78 8.01
C VAL A 23 -15.44 11.27 9.46
N LEU A 24 -14.57 10.68 10.29
CA LEU A 24 -14.34 11.14 11.66
C LEU A 24 -13.66 12.52 11.73
N GLN A 25 -12.76 12.83 10.80
CA GLN A 25 -12.13 14.15 10.72
C GLN A 25 -13.13 15.24 10.34
N GLU A 26 -14.03 14.95 9.41
CA GLU A 26 -15.10 15.86 9.00
C GLU A 26 -16.21 16.01 10.05
N ASN A 27 -16.33 15.04 10.96
CA ASN A 27 -17.34 15.03 12.02
C ASN A 27 -16.69 14.90 13.41
N PRO A 28 -16.05 15.96 13.95
CA PRO A 28 -15.33 15.88 15.24
C PRO A 28 -16.21 15.41 16.40
N GLY A 29 -17.50 15.74 16.40
CA GLY A 29 -18.46 15.27 17.40
C GLY A 29 -18.61 13.74 17.39
N LEU A 30 -18.65 13.13 16.21
CA LEU A 30 -18.69 11.67 16.04
C LEU A 30 -17.41 11.01 16.56
N ALA A 31 -16.25 11.63 16.34
CA ALA A 31 -14.95 11.15 16.82
C ALA A 31 -14.83 11.16 18.36
N GLN A 32 -15.69 11.88 19.07
CA GLN A 32 -15.74 11.90 20.53
C GLN A 32 -16.76 10.92 21.13
N MET A 33 -17.67 10.39 20.31
CA MET A 33 -18.69 9.43 20.77
C MET A 33 -18.06 8.09 21.15
N SER A 34 -18.78 7.33 21.99
CA SER A 34 -18.42 5.93 22.29
C SER A 34 -18.57 5.05 21.05
N ALA A 35 -17.91 3.90 21.04
CA ALA A 35 -17.92 2.95 19.92
C ALA A 35 -19.35 2.55 19.50
N GLU A 36 -20.23 2.32 20.48
CA GLU A 36 -21.63 1.95 20.25
C GLU A 36 -22.42 3.06 19.56
N PHE A 37 -22.24 4.32 20.00
CA PHE A 37 -22.90 5.46 19.37
C PHE A 37 -22.36 5.73 17.97
N ARG A 38 -21.05 5.55 17.74
CA ARG A 38 -20.47 5.65 16.38
C ARG A 38 -21.05 4.61 15.44
N GLN A 39 -21.18 3.37 15.89
CA GLN A 39 -21.77 2.30 15.09
C GLN A 39 -23.23 2.63 14.74
N LYS A 40 -24.05 2.97 15.74
CA LYS A 40 -25.45 3.37 15.52
C LYS A 40 -25.57 4.57 14.57
N TRP A 41 -24.71 5.57 14.73
CA TRP A 41 -24.71 6.72 13.83
C TRP A 41 -24.39 6.31 12.40
N TRP A 42 -23.42 5.41 12.21
CA TRP A 42 -23.03 4.91 10.88
C TRP A 42 -24.13 4.10 10.21
N ASP A 43 -24.88 3.31 11.00
CA ASP A 43 -26.02 2.52 10.51
C ASP A 43 -27.16 3.44 10.02
N VAL A 44 -27.39 4.57 10.71
CA VAL A 44 -28.43 5.55 10.36
C VAL A 44 -27.96 6.54 9.28
N ASN A 45 -26.65 6.78 9.16
CA ASN A 45 -26.05 7.70 8.19
C ASN A 45 -25.03 6.97 7.32
N PRO A 46 -25.48 6.09 6.38
CA PRO A 46 -24.58 5.36 5.51
C PRO A 46 -23.62 6.30 4.78
N GLN A 47 -22.33 5.96 4.78
CA GLN A 47 -21.28 6.73 4.11
C GLN A 47 -20.73 5.95 2.91
N PRO A 48 -21.49 5.76 1.82
CA PRO A 48 -21.00 5.00 0.68
C PRO A 48 -19.85 5.76 0.00
N LYS A 49 -18.76 5.04 -0.28
CA LYS A 49 -17.63 5.59 -1.05
C LYS A 49 -17.45 4.83 -2.35
N ARG A 50 -17.59 5.53 -3.49
CA ARG A 50 -17.27 4.98 -4.80
C ARG A 50 -15.76 4.98 -5.02
N VAL A 51 -15.23 3.82 -5.41
CA VAL A 51 -13.81 3.60 -5.72
C VAL A 51 -13.74 2.96 -7.09
N HIS A 52 -13.46 3.76 -8.12
CA HIS A 52 -13.36 3.36 -9.53
C HIS A 52 -14.45 2.37 -10.01
N TYR A 53 -14.24 1.07 -9.79
CA TYR A 53 -15.05 -0.06 -10.24
C TYR A 53 -15.94 -0.71 -9.15
N TYR A 54 -15.91 -0.25 -7.88
CA TYR A 54 -16.80 -0.75 -6.82
C TYR A 54 -17.25 0.36 -5.85
N VAL A 55 -18.28 0.08 -5.06
CA VAL A 55 -18.76 0.96 -3.99
C VAL A 55 -18.53 0.28 -2.64
N ILE A 56 -17.93 1.01 -1.70
CA ILE A 56 -17.84 0.58 -0.30
C ILE A 56 -19.10 1.10 0.38
N GLU A 57 -20.04 0.21 0.68
CA GLU A 57 -21.30 0.54 1.33
C GLU A 57 -21.18 0.63 2.85
N SER A 58 -20.23 -0.11 3.44
CA SER A 58 -20.04 -0.21 4.88
C SER A 58 -18.58 -0.07 5.30
N THR A 59 -18.39 0.36 6.54
CA THR A 59 -17.09 0.31 7.22
C THR A 59 -16.90 -1.05 7.91
N TRP A 60 -15.68 -1.32 8.40
CA TRP A 60 -15.44 -2.48 9.26
C TRP A 60 -15.83 -2.15 10.70
N ASN A 61 -16.72 -2.94 11.29
CA ASN A 61 -17.28 -2.70 12.63
C ASN A 61 -16.20 -2.53 13.73
N GLY A 62 -15.04 -3.16 13.57
CA GLY A 62 -13.92 -3.02 14.50
C GLY A 62 -13.39 -1.59 14.61
N PHE A 63 -13.50 -0.77 13.55
CA PHE A 63 -12.97 0.59 13.55
C PHE A 63 -13.66 1.53 14.55
N HIS A 64 -14.91 1.24 14.94
CA HIS A 64 -15.65 2.05 15.91
C HIS A 64 -15.01 2.11 17.29
N ARG A 65 -14.22 1.09 17.65
CA ARG A 65 -13.59 0.97 18.97
C ARG A 65 -12.33 1.81 19.14
N TYR A 66 -11.75 2.31 18.04
CA TYR A 66 -10.47 2.99 18.07
C TYR A 66 -10.65 4.51 18.04
N SER A 67 -9.80 5.21 18.79
CA SER A 67 -9.62 6.66 18.73
C SER A 67 -8.93 7.08 17.44
N MET A 68 -8.96 8.39 17.13
CA MET A 68 -8.25 8.95 15.97
C MET A 68 -6.76 8.63 15.96
N LEU A 69 -6.11 8.69 17.13
CA LEU A 69 -4.70 8.37 17.26
C LEU A 69 -4.43 6.89 17.00
N GLU A 70 -5.29 6.00 17.51
CA GLU A 70 -5.17 4.56 17.28
C GLU A 70 -5.41 4.19 15.82
N LEU A 71 -6.39 4.80 15.16
CA LEU A 71 -6.62 4.60 13.72
C LEU A 71 -5.42 5.05 12.88
N ALA A 72 -4.80 6.19 13.25
CA ALA A 72 -3.57 6.63 12.61
C ALA A 72 -2.41 5.64 12.82
N ARG A 73 -2.27 5.07 14.02
CA ARG A 73 -1.29 4.01 14.30
C ARG A 73 -1.57 2.73 13.52
N ILE A 74 -2.83 2.30 13.46
CA ILE A 74 -3.26 1.14 12.66
C ILE A 74 -2.95 1.37 11.19
N LYS A 75 -3.16 2.59 10.67
CA LYS A 75 -2.83 2.93 9.28
C LYS A 75 -1.34 2.75 8.99
N TRP A 76 -0.47 3.25 9.86
CA TRP A 76 0.97 3.07 9.72
C TRP A 76 1.40 1.60 9.89
N ALA A 77 0.86 0.90 10.90
CA ALA A 77 1.14 -0.51 11.14
C ALA A 77 0.72 -1.37 9.93
N LEU A 78 -0.47 -1.11 9.37
CA LEU A 78 -0.97 -1.79 8.17
C LEU A 78 -0.03 -1.57 6.98
N SER A 79 0.43 -0.33 6.75
CA SER A 79 1.40 -0.03 5.69
C SER A 79 2.72 -0.79 5.86
N ILE A 80 3.24 -0.89 7.09
CA ILE A 80 4.48 -1.63 7.38
C ILE A 80 4.27 -3.13 7.13
N VAL A 81 3.17 -3.71 7.64
CA VAL A 81 2.85 -5.14 7.45
C VAL A 81 2.71 -5.46 5.96
N ILE A 82 1.97 -4.64 5.20
CA ILE A 82 1.82 -4.81 3.76
C ILE A 82 3.17 -4.76 3.07
N LEU A 83 4.03 -3.79 3.41
CA LEU A 83 5.37 -3.67 2.84
C LEU A 83 6.21 -4.93 3.05
N LEU A 84 6.19 -5.48 4.28
CA LEU A 84 6.90 -6.73 4.59
C LEU A 84 6.34 -7.93 3.82
N VAL A 85 5.01 -8.02 3.67
CA VAL A 85 4.38 -9.08 2.89
C VAL A 85 4.75 -8.95 1.40
N PHE A 86 4.76 -7.74 0.83
CA PHE A 86 5.21 -7.54 -0.55
C PHE A 86 6.68 -7.90 -0.75
N PHE A 87 7.54 -7.52 0.18
CA PHE A 87 8.95 -7.91 0.13
C PHE A 87 9.12 -9.44 0.14
N ALA A 88 8.36 -10.15 0.98
CA ALA A 88 8.36 -11.61 1.01
C ALA A 88 7.78 -12.23 -0.27
N LEU A 89 6.72 -11.63 -0.82
CA LEU A 89 6.14 -12.07 -2.10
C LEU A 89 7.12 -11.83 -3.26
N ASP A 90 7.82 -10.70 -3.29
CA ASP A 90 8.85 -10.40 -4.29
C ASP A 90 10.02 -11.41 -4.20
N ALA A 91 10.45 -11.74 -2.98
CA ALA A 91 11.41 -12.82 -2.72
C ALA A 91 10.96 -14.14 -3.36
N LEU A 92 9.70 -14.49 -3.07
CA LEU A 92 9.09 -15.72 -3.53
C LEU A 92 8.95 -15.70 -5.05
N PHE A 93 8.61 -14.56 -5.65
CA PHE A 93 8.53 -14.40 -7.09
C PHE A 93 9.88 -14.69 -7.75
N LEU A 94 10.95 -14.05 -7.30
CA LEU A 94 12.31 -14.32 -7.80
C LEU A 94 12.70 -15.79 -7.65
N ARG A 95 12.33 -16.42 -6.53
CA ARG A 95 12.54 -17.87 -6.33
C ARG A 95 11.75 -18.72 -7.32
N THR A 96 10.49 -18.40 -7.56
CA THR A 96 9.61 -19.16 -8.47
C THR A 96 9.96 -18.98 -9.94
N THR A 97 10.53 -17.83 -10.32
CA THR A 97 10.98 -17.57 -11.70
C THR A 97 12.41 -18.07 -11.95
N GLY A 98 13.09 -18.64 -10.95
CA GLY A 98 14.45 -19.15 -11.08
C GLY A 98 15.54 -18.07 -11.08
N HIS A 99 15.20 -16.83 -10.68
CA HIS A 99 16.10 -15.68 -10.66
C HIS A 99 16.45 -15.23 -9.22
N PHE A 100 16.53 -16.18 -8.28
CA PHE A 100 16.74 -15.86 -6.86
C PHE A 100 18.11 -15.23 -6.58
N GLU A 101 19.09 -15.46 -7.45
CA GLU A 101 20.39 -14.80 -7.44
C GLU A 101 20.29 -13.27 -7.54
N ARG A 102 19.17 -12.73 -8.05
CA ARG A 102 18.92 -11.29 -8.15
C ARG A 102 18.33 -10.68 -6.86
N TRP A 103 18.14 -11.45 -5.80
CA TRP A 103 17.66 -10.97 -4.49
C TRP A 103 18.45 -9.77 -3.91
N PRO A 104 19.78 -9.66 -4.05
CA PRO A 104 20.50 -8.46 -3.59
C PRO A 104 20.00 -7.17 -4.26
N TRP A 105 19.61 -7.22 -5.53
CA TRP A 105 19.03 -6.06 -6.23
C TRP A 105 17.66 -5.68 -5.67
N LEU A 106 16.87 -6.65 -5.19
CA LEU A 106 15.62 -6.37 -4.51
C LEU A 106 15.86 -5.62 -3.20
N ILE A 107 16.83 -6.06 -2.39
CA ILE A 107 17.21 -5.35 -1.15
C ILE A 107 17.64 -3.92 -1.47
N ILE A 108 18.53 -3.74 -2.46
CA ILE A 108 19.02 -2.42 -2.87
C ILE A 108 17.85 -1.52 -3.31
N MET A 109 16.93 -2.04 -4.11
CA MET A 109 15.77 -1.31 -4.57
C MET A 109 14.88 -0.85 -3.42
N TYR A 110 14.56 -1.76 -2.48
CA TYR A 110 13.79 -1.42 -1.28
C TYR A 110 14.52 -0.41 -0.38
N ALA A 111 15.83 -0.54 -0.21
CA ALA A 111 16.65 0.37 0.58
C ALA A 111 16.69 1.79 -0.04
N ILE A 112 16.90 1.90 -1.35
CA ILE A 112 16.93 3.18 -2.06
C ILE A 112 15.54 3.84 -2.00
N ALA A 113 14.48 3.13 -2.38
CA ALA A 113 13.12 3.66 -2.35
C ALA A 113 12.70 4.05 -0.92
N GLY A 114 13.04 3.23 0.08
CA GLY A 114 12.82 3.52 1.49
C GLY A 114 13.58 4.75 1.98
N THR A 115 14.82 4.93 1.55
CA THR A 115 15.64 6.11 1.89
C THR A 115 15.07 7.38 1.27
N ILE A 116 14.68 7.34 -0.01
CA ILE A 116 14.04 8.48 -0.69
C ILE A 116 12.72 8.81 0.02
N MET A 117 11.88 7.82 0.29
CA MET A 117 10.63 7.99 1.02
C MET A 117 10.84 8.67 2.38
N ALA A 118 11.79 8.18 3.19
CA ALA A 118 12.12 8.75 4.49
C ALA A 118 12.66 10.18 4.38
N GLY A 119 13.54 10.42 3.40
CA GLY A 119 14.08 11.75 3.10
C GLY A 119 12.99 12.76 2.76
N PHE A 120 12.05 12.40 1.88
CA PHE A 120 10.94 13.29 1.53
C PHE A 120 9.98 13.54 2.69
N LEU A 121 9.71 12.53 3.53
CA LEU A 121 8.88 12.70 4.73
C LEU A 121 9.51 13.64 5.76
N MET A 122 10.85 13.63 5.89
CA MET A 122 11.57 14.44 6.88
C MET A 122 11.91 15.84 6.37
N LEU A 123 12.30 15.97 5.10
CA LEU A 123 12.87 17.20 4.54
C LEU A 123 11.84 18.08 3.83
N VAL A 124 10.73 17.50 3.36
CA VAL A 124 9.71 18.24 2.60
C VAL A 124 8.39 18.24 3.38
N PRO A 125 8.10 19.32 4.14
CA PRO A 125 6.89 19.37 4.93
C PRO A 125 5.63 19.47 4.06
N GLY A 126 4.54 18.91 4.57
CA GLY A 126 3.22 19.03 3.97
C GLY A 126 2.93 18.00 2.87
N LYS A 127 1.98 18.34 2.01
CA LYS A 127 1.39 17.40 1.03
C LYS A 127 2.38 16.94 -0.04
N ALA A 128 3.36 17.77 -0.40
CA ALA A 128 4.33 17.45 -1.44
C ALA A 128 5.24 16.27 -1.03
N GLY A 129 5.89 16.36 0.14
CA GLY A 129 6.73 15.27 0.66
C GLY A 129 5.95 13.99 0.90
N TYR A 130 4.74 14.12 1.45
CA TYR A 130 3.83 12.97 1.62
C TYR A 130 3.44 12.32 0.29
N SER A 131 3.15 13.09 -0.76
CA SER A 131 2.75 12.55 -2.06
C SER A 131 3.85 11.69 -2.68
N VAL A 132 5.09 12.21 -2.70
CA VAL A 132 6.25 11.46 -3.22
C VAL A 132 6.49 10.20 -2.39
N ALA A 133 6.52 10.32 -1.06
CA ALA A 133 6.66 9.17 -0.17
C ALA A 133 5.57 8.11 -0.40
N HIS A 134 4.34 8.55 -0.66
CA HIS A 134 3.22 7.67 -0.97
C HIS A 134 3.41 6.92 -2.30
N GLU A 135 3.93 7.57 -3.34
CA GLU A 135 4.23 6.93 -4.62
C GLU A 135 5.31 5.84 -4.50
N PHE A 136 6.40 6.12 -3.78
CA PHE A 136 7.43 5.12 -3.51
C PHE A 136 6.90 3.96 -2.66
N LEU A 137 6.07 4.25 -1.66
CA LEU A 137 5.41 3.20 -0.88
C LEU A 137 4.47 2.35 -1.76
N ALA A 138 3.69 2.97 -2.64
CA ALA A 138 2.81 2.28 -3.57
C ALA A 138 3.60 1.39 -4.54
N PHE A 139 4.74 1.89 -5.05
CA PHE A 139 5.65 1.11 -5.87
C PHE A 139 6.17 -0.14 -5.13
N LEU A 140 6.63 0.01 -3.89
CA LEU A 140 7.12 -1.12 -3.08
C LEU A 140 6.01 -2.08 -2.65
N GLN A 141 4.77 -1.62 -2.53
CA GLN A 141 3.60 -2.44 -2.22
C GLN A 141 2.90 -2.96 -3.50
N SER A 142 3.68 -3.25 -4.54
CA SER A 142 3.19 -3.73 -5.83
C SER A 142 4.11 -4.83 -6.37
N PRO A 143 3.71 -5.58 -7.41
CA PRO A 143 4.60 -6.57 -8.04
C PRO A 143 5.70 -5.93 -8.92
N LEU A 144 5.73 -4.60 -9.06
CA LEU A 144 6.66 -3.91 -9.94
C LEU A 144 8.14 -4.14 -9.59
N PRO A 145 8.58 -4.14 -8.31
CA PRO A 145 9.99 -4.33 -7.97
C PRO A 145 10.57 -5.62 -8.53
N SER A 146 9.91 -6.75 -8.26
CA SER A 146 10.36 -8.06 -8.73
C SER A 146 10.18 -8.23 -10.25
N LEU A 147 9.12 -7.67 -10.84
CA LEU A 147 8.94 -7.65 -12.29
C LEU A 147 10.06 -6.88 -13.00
N LEU A 148 10.46 -5.72 -12.50
CA LEU A 148 11.55 -4.94 -13.10
C LEU A 148 12.88 -5.70 -13.04
N ILE A 149 13.18 -6.37 -11.92
CA ILE A 149 14.41 -7.16 -11.75
C ILE A 149 14.47 -8.34 -12.73
N VAL A 150 13.34 -8.96 -13.04
CA VAL A 150 13.29 -10.10 -13.98
C VAL A 150 13.25 -9.61 -15.42
N LEU A 151 12.33 -8.71 -15.74
CA LEU A 151 12.02 -8.31 -17.11
C LEU A 151 13.09 -7.41 -17.74
N VAL A 152 13.58 -6.41 -17.02
CA VAL A 152 14.52 -5.43 -17.63
C VAL A 152 15.77 -6.13 -18.15
N PRO A 153 16.51 -6.94 -17.37
CA PRO A 153 17.67 -7.65 -17.89
C PRO A 153 17.31 -8.61 -19.02
N SER A 154 16.19 -9.33 -18.91
CA SER A 154 15.77 -10.28 -19.95
C SER A 154 15.45 -9.62 -21.29
N LEU A 155 14.93 -8.39 -21.28
CA LEU A 155 14.68 -7.61 -22.48
C LEU A 155 16.00 -7.12 -23.10
N PHE A 156 16.94 -6.65 -22.26
CA PHE A 156 18.27 -6.26 -22.73
C PHE A 156 19.05 -7.43 -23.34
N GLU A 157 19.02 -8.60 -22.70
CA GLU A 157 19.65 -9.83 -23.21
C GLU A 157 19.06 -10.23 -24.57
N ARG A 158 17.73 -10.17 -24.73
CA ARG A 158 17.05 -10.45 -26.02
C ARG A 158 17.37 -9.44 -27.11
N MET A 159 17.47 -8.15 -26.76
CA MET A 159 17.86 -7.12 -27.74
C MET A 159 19.30 -7.30 -28.20
N GLN A 160 20.21 -7.66 -27.30
CA GLN A 160 21.60 -7.95 -27.65
C GLN A 160 21.73 -9.22 -28.48
N SER A 161 20.99 -10.28 -28.17
CA SER A 161 21.01 -11.51 -28.98
C SER A 161 20.48 -11.29 -30.41
N ASN A 162 19.46 -10.45 -30.57
CA ASN A 162 18.88 -10.14 -31.87
C ASN A 162 19.73 -9.15 -32.69
N GLY A 163 20.55 -8.31 -32.04
CA GLY A 163 21.47 -7.40 -32.72
C GLY A 163 22.81 -8.04 -33.13
N LEU A 164 23.08 -9.29 -32.73
CA LEU A 164 24.28 -10.06 -33.09
C LEU A 164 24.02 -11.10 -34.19
N THR A 165 22.80 -11.13 -34.75
CA THR A 165 22.39 -12.03 -35.84
C THR A 165 22.19 -11.33 -37.19
N ASP A 166 22.49 -10.02 -37.27
CA ASP A 166 22.63 -9.22 -38.49
C ASP A 166 24.11 -8.88 -38.74
#